data_AF-A0AAD6ZZI3-F1
#
_entry.id   AF-A0AAD6ZZI3-F1
#
_cell.length_a   1.000
_cell.length_b   1.000
_cell.length_c   1.000
_cell.angle_alpha   90.00
_cell.angle_beta   90.00
_cell.angle_gamma   90.00
#
_symmetry.space_group_name_H-M   'P 1'
#
loop_
_entity.id
_entity.type
_entity.pdbx_description
1 polymer ?
#
loop_
_entity_poly.entity_id
_entity_poly.type
_entity_poly.pdbx_seq_one_letter_code
_entity_poly.pdbx_strand_id
1 'polypeptide(L)'
;MDSIFSIPDGKAVGDSTREGEEMYPLYIPDTTVGEFDDFLQWLYRAQWVALGSDVAVLERICTHLLKLMHKWEIEVAKDYAISLLRTIDIPLARRLQLAGKFGITQWVEPTVAKIFKKKITALTHFDVEAMGWPVFMMLVKAQESMDVETRRTALVPPQMLKDPSW
;
A
#
# COMPACT_ATOMS: atom_id res chain seq x y z
N MET A 1 -45.73 21.02 -6.49
CA MET A 1 -44.25 21.12 -6.44
C MET A 1 -43.85 20.13 -5.38
N ASP A 2 -43.74 18.86 -5.78
CA ASP A 2 -43.67 17.74 -4.85
C ASP A 2 -42.26 17.14 -4.87
N SER A 3 -41.81 16.84 -3.65
CA SER A 3 -40.44 16.47 -3.27
C SER A 3 -39.95 15.23 -4.03
N ILE A 4 -38.91 15.38 -4.85
CA ILE A 4 -38.32 14.33 -5.71
C ILE A 4 -37.26 13.48 -4.99
N PHE A 5 -36.98 13.76 -3.72
CA PHE A 5 -36.03 13.01 -2.89
C PHE A 5 -36.72 12.40 -1.67
N SER A 6 -37.59 11.42 -1.90
CA SER A 6 -37.94 10.45 -0.87
C SER A 6 -36.97 9.27 -0.98
N ILE A 7 -36.19 9.06 0.07
CA ILE A 7 -35.43 7.82 0.27
C ILE A 7 -36.46 6.69 0.21
N PRO A 8 -36.27 5.64 -0.62
CA PRO A 8 -37.20 4.53 -0.64
C PRO A 8 -37.29 3.96 0.78
N ASP A 9 -38.48 3.97 1.37
CA ASP A 9 -38.75 3.17 2.55
C ASP A 9 -38.35 1.74 2.17
N GLY A 10 -37.33 1.21 2.84
CA GLY A 10 -36.76 -0.11 2.60
C GLY A 10 -37.73 -1.24 2.97
N LYS A 11 -38.96 -1.19 2.47
CA LYS A 11 -39.87 -2.32 2.42
C LYS A 11 -39.36 -3.24 1.32
N ALA A 12 -38.46 -4.12 1.74
CA ALA A 12 -38.06 -5.29 0.98
C ALA A 12 -39.33 -5.97 0.44
N VAL A 13 -39.40 -6.06 -0.88
CA VAL A 13 -40.34 -6.97 -1.54
C VAL A 13 -39.84 -8.38 -1.24
N GLY A 14 -40.44 -9.04 -0.25
CA GLY A 14 -40.44 -10.51 -0.18
C GLY A 14 -39.47 -11.22 0.77
N ASP A 15 -38.63 -10.53 1.54
CA ASP A 15 -37.87 -11.16 2.64
C ASP A 15 -37.66 -10.13 3.75
N SER A 16 -38.38 -10.28 4.86
CA SER A 16 -38.57 -9.26 5.90
C SER A 16 -37.39 -9.13 6.87
N THR A 17 -36.19 -9.48 6.43
CA THR A 17 -35.02 -9.55 7.29
C THR A 17 -34.15 -8.32 7.03
N ARG A 18 -34.38 -7.27 7.84
CA ARG A 18 -33.67 -6.00 7.67
C ARG A 18 -32.31 -6.09 8.36
N GLU A 19 -31.25 -6.22 7.57
CA GLU A 19 -29.88 -6.22 8.07
C GLU A 19 -29.54 -4.90 8.79
N GLY A 20 -28.77 -4.98 9.88
CA GLY A 20 -28.41 -3.86 10.74
C GLY A 20 -29.27 -3.70 12.00
N GLU A 21 -30.21 -4.61 12.26
CA GLU A 21 -30.97 -4.70 13.51
C GLU A 21 -30.30 -5.65 14.52
N GLU A 22 -30.68 -5.59 15.80
CA GLU A 22 -30.08 -6.40 16.87
C GLU A 22 -30.23 -7.92 16.59
N MET A 23 -31.33 -8.33 15.95
CA MET A 23 -31.56 -9.72 15.53
C MET A 23 -30.83 -10.11 14.24
N TYR A 24 -30.36 -9.13 13.45
CA TYR A 24 -29.73 -9.32 12.15
C TYR A 24 -28.54 -8.37 11.98
N PRO A 25 -27.45 -8.60 12.74
CA PRO A 25 -26.30 -7.70 12.71
C PRO A 25 -25.64 -7.69 11.33
N LEU A 26 -25.15 -6.52 10.92
CA LEU A 26 -24.37 -6.40 9.70
C LEU A 26 -23.02 -7.10 9.88
N TYR A 27 -22.78 -8.15 9.09
CA TYR A 27 -21.52 -8.86 9.10
C TYR A 27 -20.61 -8.37 7.98
N ILE A 28 -19.43 -7.87 8.34
CA ILE A 28 -18.39 -7.46 7.39
C ILE A 28 -17.36 -8.59 7.31
N PRO A 29 -17.37 -9.43 6.27
CA PRO A 29 -16.43 -10.54 6.16
C PRO A 29 -14.99 -10.05 6.08
N ASP A 30 -14.04 -10.87 6.54
CA ASP A 30 -12.60 -10.61 6.46
C ASP A 30 -12.14 -9.31 7.13
N THR A 31 -12.93 -8.76 8.06
CA THR A 31 -12.63 -7.52 8.79
C THR A 31 -12.65 -7.80 10.28
N THR A 32 -11.55 -7.45 10.95
CA THR A 32 -11.46 -7.60 12.40
C THR A 32 -12.10 -6.40 13.11
N VAL A 33 -12.49 -6.58 14.37
CA VAL A 33 -13.04 -5.50 15.20
C VAL A 33 -12.06 -4.33 15.30
N GLY A 34 -10.76 -4.59 15.44
CA GLY A 34 -9.74 -3.54 15.52
C GLY A 34 -9.55 -2.77 14.21
N GLU A 35 -9.63 -3.45 13.07
CA GLU A 35 -9.59 -2.77 11.76
C GLU A 35 -10.78 -1.82 11.58
N PHE A 36 -11.97 -2.27 11.97
CA PHE A 36 -13.18 -1.47 11.87
C PHE A 36 -13.20 -0.33 12.89
N ASP A 37 -12.72 -0.56 14.12
CA ASP A 37 -12.61 0.48 15.13
C ASP A 37 -11.64 1.59 14.69
N ASP A 38 -10.47 1.23 14.17
CA ASP A 38 -9.51 2.18 13.60
C ASP A 38 -10.14 3.00 12.44
N PHE A 39 -10.98 2.37 11.63
CA PHE A 39 -11.76 3.05 10.59
C PHE A 39 -12.79 4.03 11.15
N LEU A 40 -13.60 3.61 12.12
CA LEU A 40 -14.60 4.47 12.75
C LEU A 40 -13.94 5.66 13.45
N GLN A 41 -12.80 5.43 14.10
CA GLN A 41 -12.02 6.50 14.71
C GLN A 41 -11.56 7.52 13.66
N TRP A 42 -11.09 7.08 12.49
CA TRP A 42 -10.76 7.97 11.39
C TRP A 42 -12.00 8.72 10.85
N LEU A 43 -13.11 8.01 10.66
CA LEU A 43 -14.33 8.56 10.06
C LEU A 43 -14.98 9.65 10.94
N TYR A 44 -15.03 9.43 12.25
CA TYR A 44 -15.75 10.30 13.18
C TYR A 44 -14.86 11.33 13.90
N ARG A 45 -13.54 11.17 13.91
CA ARG A 45 -12.65 12.17 14.55
C ARG A 45 -12.06 13.11 13.49
N ALA A 46 -12.62 14.33 13.42
CA ALA A 46 -12.16 15.41 12.54
C ALA A 46 -10.71 15.87 12.80
N GLN A 47 -10.09 15.46 13.90
CA GLN A 47 -8.74 15.84 14.29
C GLN A 47 -8.02 14.60 14.80
N TRP A 48 -7.28 13.94 13.92
CA TRP A 48 -6.35 12.87 14.27
C TRP A 48 -5.12 13.47 14.97
N VAL A 49 -5.37 14.17 16.08
CA VAL A 49 -4.38 14.85 16.89
C VAL A 49 -3.80 13.81 17.84
N ALA A 50 -2.53 13.49 17.63
CA ALA A 50 -1.69 12.70 18.53
C ALA A 50 -2.10 11.22 18.72
N LEU A 51 -2.32 10.50 17.61
CA LEU A 51 -1.92 9.09 17.64
C LEU A 51 -0.42 9.09 17.92
N GLY A 52 -0.05 8.51 19.06
CA GLY A 52 1.26 8.66 19.67
C GLY A 52 2.41 8.50 18.69
N SER A 53 3.57 9.06 19.03
CA SER A 53 4.79 9.09 18.22
C SER A 53 5.37 7.71 17.82
N ASP A 54 4.64 6.63 18.08
CA ASP A 54 5.02 5.27 17.73
C ASP A 54 4.70 4.97 16.26
N VAL A 55 5.76 4.81 15.49
CA VAL A 55 5.73 4.46 14.07
C VAL A 55 4.97 3.15 13.82
N ALA A 56 5.08 2.15 14.71
CA ALA A 56 4.44 0.85 14.53
C ALA A 56 2.91 0.94 14.66
N VAL A 57 2.42 1.77 15.59
CA VAL A 57 0.99 2.03 15.76
C VAL A 57 0.44 2.76 14.54
N LEU A 58 1.15 3.78 14.06
CA LEU A 58 0.74 4.53 12.89
C LEU A 58 0.73 3.66 11.62
N GLU A 59 1.74 2.81 11.43
CA GLU A 59 1.78 1.87 10.31
C GLU A 59 0.61 0.88 10.37
N ARG A 60 0.31 0.32 11.55
CA ARG A 60 -0.81 -0.60 11.76
C ARG A 60 -2.12 0.04 11.33
N ILE A 61 -2.41 1.24 11.84
CA ILE A 61 -3.67 1.90 11.56
C ILE A 61 -3.79 2.28 10.09
N CYS A 62 -2.73 2.83 9.51
CA CYS A 62 -2.73 3.13 8.07
C CYS A 62 -2.93 1.86 7.23
N THR A 63 -2.39 0.71 7.66
CA THR A 63 -2.61 -0.57 7.00
C THR A 63 -4.08 -1.03 7.11
N HIS A 64 -4.71 -0.86 8.27
CA HIS A 64 -6.13 -1.15 8.47
C HIS A 64 -7.01 -0.25 7.61
N LEU A 65 -6.73 1.05 7.57
CA LEU A 65 -7.41 1.99 6.69
C LEU A 65 -7.23 1.58 5.24
N LEU A 66 -6.01 1.39 4.75
CA LEU A 66 -5.77 0.97 3.37
C LEU A 66 -6.55 -0.29 2.99
N LYS A 67 -6.66 -1.27 3.90
CA LYS A 67 -7.46 -2.49 3.69
C LYS A 67 -8.94 -2.18 3.49
N LEU A 68 -9.55 -1.41 4.41
CA LEU A 68 -10.98 -1.11 4.36
C LEU A 68 -11.33 -0.14 3.22
N MET A 69 -10.51 0.87 2.99
CA MET A 69 -10.72 1.84 1.91
C MET A 69 -10.55 1.22 0.55
N HIS A 70 -9.61 0.29 0.40
CA HIS A 70 -9.48 -0.48 -0.83
C HIS A 70 -10.70 -1.38 -1.05
N LYS A 71 -11.22 -2.00 0.02
CA LYS A 71 -12.42 -2.85 -0.03
C LYS A 71 -13.70 -2.06 -0.37
N TRP A 72 -13.82 -0.82 0.09
CA TRP A 72 -15.01 0.03 -0.09
C TRP A 72 -14.83 1.16 -1.09
N GLU A 73 -13.72 1.18 -1.82
CA GLU A 73 -13.41 2.16 -2.88
C GLU A 73 -13.46 3.62 -2.41
N ILE A 74 -13.00 3.88 -1.17
CA ILE A 74 -12.97 5.23 -0.58
C ILE A 74 -11.59 5.87 -0.84
N GLU A 75 -11.42 6.47 -2.01
CA GLU A 75 -10.12 7.01 -2.45
C GLU A 75 -9.57 8.13 -1.55
N VAL A 76 -10.43 9.02 -1.03
CA VAL A 76 -10.00 10.14 -0.14
C VAL A 76 -9.25 9.63 1.09
N ALA A 77 -9.72 8.53 1.66
CA ALA A 77 -9.15 7.94 2.85
C ALA A 77 -7.87 7.15 2.56
N LYS A 78 -7.80 6.55 1.37
CA LYS A 78 -6.59 5.90 0.86
C LYS A 78 -5.47 6.92 0.66
N ASP A 79 -5.76 8.06 0.04
CA ASP A 79 -4.79 9.16 -0.13
C ASP A 79 -4.32 9.71 1.23
N TYR A 80 -5.24 9.84 2.19
CA TYR A 80 -4.91 10.22 3.55
C TYR A 80 -3.94 9.23 4.21
N ALA A 81 -4.24 7.92 4.19
CA ALA A 81 -3.36 6.89 4.75
C ALA A 81 -1.99 6.87 4.06
N ILE A 82 -1.94 7.02 2.74
CA ILE A 82 -0.69 7.13 1.97
C ILE A 82 0.12 8.34 2.44
N SER A 83 -0.53 9.49 2.66
CA SER A 83 0.15 10.72 3.09
C SER A 83 0.81 10.55 4.46
N LEU A 84 0.15 9.86 5.39
CA LEU A 84 0.70 9.52 6.71
C LEU A 84 1.83 8.51 6.62
N LEU A 85 1.69 7.46 5.81
CA LEU A 85 2.76 6.48 5.61
C LEU A 85 4.02 7.06 4.93
N ARG A 86 3.92 8.24 4.31
CA ARG A 86 5.10 8.99 3.79
C ARG A 86 5.85 9.72 4.90
N THR A 87 5.20 10.07 6.01
CA THR A 87 5.87 10.79 7.12
C THR A 87 6.68 9.86 8.00
N ILE A 88 6.42 8.55 7.95
CA ILE A 88 7.17 7.53 8.67
C ILE A 88 8.20 6.81 7.81
N ASP A 89 9.29 6.38 8.45
CA ASP A 89 10.29 5.54 7.82
C ASP A 89 9.89 4.06 7.91
N ILE A 90 9.40 3.54 6.80
CA ILE A 90 8.96 2.15 6.67
C ILE A 90 10.04 1.38 5.90
N PRO A 91 10.39 0.15 6.33
CA PRO A 91 11.30 -0.71 5.57
C PRO A 91 10.88 -0.85 4.10
N LEU A 92 11.85 -0.84 3.18
CA LEU A 92 11.59 -0.85 1.74
C LEU A 92 10.76 -2.07 1.29
N ALA A 93 11.04 -3.24 1.87
CA ALA A 93 10.30 -4.47 1.59
C ALA A 93 8.82 -4.33 1.98
N ARG A 94 8.57 -3.78 3.17
CA ARG A 94 7.21 -3.52 3.68
C ARG A 94 6.49 -2.45 2.86
N ARG A 95 7.19 -1.39 2.46
CA ARG A 95 6.63 -0.37 1.54
C ARG A 95 6.24 -0.97 0.19
N LEU A 96 7.06 -1.87 -0.36
CA LEU A 96 6.75 -2.57 -1.61
C LEU A 96 5.58 -3.54 -1.47
N GLN A 97 5.48 -4.24 -0.33
CA GLN A 97 4.33 -5.08 0.01
C GLN A 97 3.03 -4.28 0.03
N LEU A 98 3.00 -3.16 0.77
CA LEU A 98 1.82 -2.28 0.84
C LEU A 98 1.46 -1.73 -0.55
N ALA A 99 2.47 -1.37 -1.35
CA ALA A 99 2.26 -0.88 -2.70
C ALA A 99 1.62 -1.92 -3.62
N GLY A 100 2.12 -3.16 -3.60
CA GLY A 100 1.53 -4.26 -4.38
C GLY A 100 0.14 -4.64 -3.89
N LYS A 101 -0.07 -4.70 -2.57
CA LYS A 101 -1.34 -5.13 -1.98
C LYS A 101 -2.49 -4.15 -2.18
N PHE A 102 -2.20 -2.84 -2.15
CA PHE A 102 -3.21 -1.78 -2.22
C PHE A 102 -3.14 -0.93 -3.49
N GLY A 103 -2.35 -1.36 -4.49
CA GLY A 103 -2.24 -0.70 -5.79
C GLY A 103 -1.60 0.69 -5.72
N ILE A 104 -0.63 0.93 -4.82
CA ILE A 104 0.05 2.23 -4.66
C ILE A 104 1.23 2.32 -5.65
N THR A 105 0.93 2.49 -6.93
CA THR A 105 1.90 2.44 -8.04
C THR A 105 3.05 3.44 -7.89
N GLN A 106 2.75 4.65 -7.42
CA GLN A 106 3.70 5.72 -7.14
C GLN A 106 4.82 5.37 -6.15
N TRP A 107 4.69 4.27 -5.39
CA TRP A 107 5.73 3.81 -4.48
C TRP A 107 6.63 2.74 -5.09
N VAL A 108 6.20 2.06 -6.15
CA VAL A 108 6.90 0.88 -6.67
C VAL A 108 8.27 1.27 -7.21
N GLU A 109 8.31 2.14 -8.21
CA GLU A 109 9.56 2.59 -8.84
C GLU A 109 10.59 3.16 -7.84
N PRO A 110 10.27 4.17 -6.99
CA PRO A 110 11.26 4.73 -6.09
C PRO A 110 11.72 3.72 -5.03
N THR A 111 10.88 2.77 -4.64
CA THR A 111 11.26 1.72 -3.68
C THR A 111 12.18 0.70 -4.33
N VAL A 112 11.87 0.23 -5.54
CA VAL A 112 12.72 -0.69 -6.31
C VAL A 112 14.07 -0.06 -6.61
N ALA A 113 14.11 1.20 -7.05
CA ALA A 113 15.36 1.92 -7.29
C ALA A 113 16.23 2.03 -6.03
N LYS A 114 15.62 2.24 -4.85
CA LYS A 114 16.34 2.25 -3.56
C LYS A 114 16.81 0.85 -3.17
N ILE A 115 16.04 -0.20 -3.47
CA ILE A 115 16.45 -1.59 -3.24
C ILE A 115 17.66 -1.94 -4.10
N PHE A 116 17.65 -1.64 -5.40
CA PHE A 116 18.79 -1.95 -6.28
C PHE A 116 20.06 -1.14 -6.00
N LYS A 117 19.92 0.04 -5.38
CA LYS A 117 21.08 0.76 -4.82
C LYS A 117 21.70 0.03 -3.63
N LYS A 118 20.93 -0.79 -2.91
CA LYS A 118 21.43 -1.70 -1.88
C LYS A 118 21.80 -3.03 -2.56
N LYS A 119 22.84 -3.70 -2.08
CA LYS A 119 23.13 -5.07 -2.57
C LYS A 119 21.97 -5.97 -2.19
N ILE A 120 21.55 -6.87 -3.08
CA ILE A 120 20.45 -7.80 -2.78
C ILE A 120 20.72 -8.70 -1.58
N THR A 121 22.01 -8.96 -1.32
CA THR A 121 22.50 -9.69 -0.15
C THR A 121 22.19 -9.02 1.18
N ALA A 122 21.77 -7.74 1.16
CA ALA A 122 21.34 -7.01 2.35
C ALA A 122 19.87 -7.26 2.69
N LEU A 123 19.10 -7.94 1.83
CA LEU A 123 17.73 -8.35 2.14
C LEU A 123 17.75 -9.55 3.09
N THR A 124 17.02 -9.41 4.20
CA THR A 124 16.88 -10.44 5.22
C THR A 124 15.69 -11.35 4.91
N HIS A 125 15.58 -12.48 5.63
CA HIS A 125 14.40 -13.34 5.54
C HIS A 125 13.09 -12.57 5.84
N PHE A 126 13.12 -11.65 6.81
CA PHE A 126 11.97 -10.81 7.15
C PHE A 126 11.54 -9.89 5.98
N ASP A 127 12.50 -9.41 5.19
CA ASP A 127 12.20 -8.63 3.98
C ASP A 127 11.51 -9.49 2.92
N VAL A 128 11.96 -10.74 2.76
CA VAL A 128 11.37 -11.71 1.82
C VAL A 128 9.95 -12.09 2.25
N GLU A 129 9.72 -12.35 3.53
CA GLU A 129 8.40 -12.62 4.08
C GLU A 129 7.45 -11.43 3.90
N ALA A 130 7.95 -10.21 4.10
CA ALA A 130 7.15 -9.01 3.89
C ALA A 130 6.75 -8.84 2.41
N MET A 131 7.70 -8.79 1.47
CA MET A 131 7.35 -8.55 0.05
C MET A 131 6.68 -9.75 -0.63
N GLY A 132 6.90 -10.95 -0.10
CA GLY A 132 6.47 -12.21 -0.69
C GLY A 132 7.47 -12.77 -1.71
N TRP A 133 7.53 -14.09 -1.77
CA TRP A 133 8.44 -14.84 -2.64
C TRP A 133 8.38 -14.43 -4.13
N PRO A 134 7.20 -14.21 -4.75
CA PRO A 134 7.14 -13.83 -6.16
C PRO A 134 7.83 -12.50 -6.45
N VAL A 135 7.64 -11.50 -5.58
CA VAL A 135 8.25 -10.17 -5.72
C VAL A 135 9.75 -10.25 -5.51
N PHE A 136 10.19 -10.99 -4.50
CA PHE A 136 11.62 -11.22 -4.26
C PHE A 136 12.31 -11.85 -5.47
N MET A 137 11.75 -12.93 -6.02
CA MET A 137 12.31 -13.61 -7.19
C MET A 137 12.39 -12.69 -8.42
N MET A 138 11.41 -11.79 -8.59
CA MET A 138 11.44 -10.80 -9.67
C MET A 138 12.60 -9.80 -9.49
N LEU A 139 12.81 -9.31 -8.26
CA LEU A 139 13.92 -8.41 -7.93
C LEU A 139 15.28 -9.07 -8.16
N VAL A 140 15.44 -10.34 -7.75
CA VAL A 140 16.68 -11.11 -7.98
C VAL A 140 17.00 -11.22 -9.46
N LYS A 141 16.03 -11.65 -10.28
CA LYS A 141 16.22 -11.78 -11.73
C LYS A 141 16.54 -10.44 -12.39
N ALA A 142 15.85 -9.38 -11.99
CA ALA A 142 16.09 -8.05 -12.52
C ALA A 142 17.50 -7.55 -12.18
N GLN A 143 17.95 -7.75 -10.94
CA GLN A 143 19.30 -7.37 -10.52
C GLN A 143 20.38 -8.20 -11.20
N GLU A 144 20.17 -9.50 -11.37
CA GLU A 144 21.08 -10.35 -12.15
C GLU A 144 21.19 -9.87 -13.59
N SER A 145 20.07 -9.53 -14.24
CA SER A 145 20.06 -8.97 -15.58
C SER A 145 20.83 -7.64 -15.66
N MET A 146 20.72 -6.77 -14.66
CA MET A 146 21.47 -5.52 -14.59
C MET A 146 22.97 -5.76 -14.39
N ASP A 147 23.34 -6.72 -13.55
CA ASP A 147 24.74 -7.08 -13.30
C ASP A 147 25.39 -7.68 -14.55
N VAL A 148 24.66 -8.50 -15.31
CA VAL A 148 25.11 -9.05 -16.61
C VAL A 148 25.39 -7.92 -17.60
N GLU A 149 24.48 -6.94 -17.72
CA GLU A 149 24.64 -5.83 -18.66
C GLU A 149 25.76 -4.86 -18.24
N THR A 150 25.90 -4.62 -16.94
CA THR A 150 27.00 -3.81 -16.39
C THR A 150 28.36 -4.47 -16.66
N ARG A 151 28.45 -5.81 -16.53
CA ARG A 151 29.68 -6.55 -16.88
C ARG A 151 29.95 -6.48 -18.38
N ARG A 152 28.92 -6.60 -19.21
CA ARG A 152 29.04 -6.50 -20.67
C ARG A 152 29.57 -5.14 -21.11
N THR A 153 29.04 -4.06 -20.54
CA THR A 153 29.46 -2.69 -20.86
C THR A 153 30.84 -2.37 -20.29
N ALA A 154 31.19 -2.86 -19.10
CA ALA A 154 32.52 -2.69 -18.52
C ALA A 154 33.64 -3.38 -19.34
N LEU A 155 33.32 -4.41 -20.13
CA LEU A 155 34.24 -5.07 -21.04
C LEU A 155 34.47 -4.31 -22.35
N VAL A 156 33.64 -3.29 -22.64
CA VAL A 156 33.84 -2.41 -23.80
C VAL A 156 34.75 -1.27 -23.35
N PRO A 157 35.99 -1.18 -23.87
CA PRO A 157 36.88 -0.08 -23.51
C PRO A 157 36.24 1.26 -23.93
N PRO A 158 36.42 2.33 -23.14
CA PRO A 158 35.91 3.65 -23.49
C PRO A 158 36.39 4.03 -24.89
N GLN A 159 35.47 4.36 -25.79
CA GLN A 159 35.85 4.91 -27.07
C GLN A 159 36.48 6.27 -26.81
N MET A 160 37.80 6.38 -26.98
CA MET A 160 38.46 7.68 -26.93
C MET A 160 37.88 8.52 -28.06
N LEU A 161 37.18 9.60 -27.70
CA LEU A 161 36.88 10.69 -28.63
C LEU A 161 38.21 11.09 -29.26
N LYS A 162 38.38 10.79 -30.55
CA LYS A 162 39.48 11.34 -31.33
C LYS A 162 39.22 12.84 -31.38
N ASP A 163 39.90 13.59 -30.54
CA ASP A 163 39.89 15.04 -30.58
C ASP A 163 40.43 15.45 -31.96
N PRO A 164 39.63 16.10 -32.83
CA PRO A 164 40.10 16.57 -34.12
C PRO A 164 40.77 17.92 -33.91
N SER A 165 41.97 17.91 -33.34
CA SER A 165 42.81 19.11 -33.24
C SER A 165 44.27 18.75 -33.54
N TRP A 166 44.57 18.71 -34.83
CA TRP A 166 45.88 18.95 -35.41
C TRP A 166 45.72 20.00 -36.52
#